data_AF-A0A0W8D1P5-F1
#
_entry.id   AF-A0A0W8D1P5-F1
#
_cell.length_a   1.000
_cell.length_b   1.000
_cell.length_c   1.000
_cell.angle_alpha   90.00
_cell.angle_beta   90.00
_cell.angle_gamma   90.00
#
_symmetry.space_group_name_H-M   'P 1'
#
loop_
_entity.id
_entity.type
_entity.pdbx_description
1 polymer ?
#
loop_
_entity_poly.entity_id
_entity_poly.type
_entity_poly.pdbx_seq_one_letter_code
_entity_poly.pdbx_strand_id
1 'polypeptide(L)'
;MPVSAERVKPTRKITDVVRRAAGPVVVLPEGARSNGKAVLRFIPVLQNLPIKTRVHLVGFRYEFKRFSPSQSAGGAWAHLFWTAFHLYHTMRVTVLSAKDLNLDDLTPTKLPSSKSSKKQENSKTLSTDQVEKLRSLLAAMLRTKTVDLGPEDFVSFNNYWQHVNSGGRQPASQFTDRKAPHEHAQWAKR
;
A
#
# COMPACT_ATOMS: atom_id res chain seq x y z
N MET A 1 0.93 -16.69 -9.76
CA MET A 1 2.33 -16.96 -10.09
C MET A 1 3.18 -16.63 -8.88
N PRO A 2 3.63 -17.61 -8.08
CA PRO A 2 4.69 -17.34 -7.10
C PRO A 2 5.92 -16.86 -7.87
N VAL A 3 6.53 -15.77 -7.42
CA VAL A 3 7.78 -15.28 -8.03
C VAL A 3 8.87 -16.24 -7.57
N SER A 4 9.41 -17.06 -8.48
CA SER A 4 10.51 -17.98 -8.17
C SER A 4 11.67 -17.22 -7.52
N ALA A 5 12.16 -17.72 -6.39
CA ALA A 5 13.23 -17.09 -5.60
C ALA A 5 14.50 -16.80 -6.42
N GLU A 6 14.76 -17.57 -7.47
CA GLU A 6 15.89 -17.37 -8.41
C GLU A 6 15.83 -16.06 -9.22
N ARG A 7 14.66 -15.42 -9.36
CA ARG A 7 14.55 -14.13 -10.07
C ARG A 7 14.84 -12.92 -9.18
N VAL A 8 15.02 -13.11 -7.88
CA VAL A 8 15.30 -12.02 -6.94
C VAL A 8 16.78 -11.67 -7.04
N LYS A 9 17.12 -10.79 -7.99
CA LYS A 9 18.41 -10.08 -7.99
C LYS A 9 18.66 -9.47 -6.61
N PRO A 10 19.92 -9.36 -6.14
CA PRO A 10 20.22 -8.87 -4.80
C PRO A 10 19.53 -7.53 -4.53
N THR A 11 18.88 -7.45 -3.37
CA THR A 11 18.03 -6.33 -2.96
C THR A 11 18.86 -5.04 -2.97
N ARG A 12 18.67 -4.21 -4.00
CA ARG A 12 19.35 -2.90 -4.08
C ARG A 12 18.63 -1.90 -3.20
N LYS A 13 19.38 -1.04 -2.52
CA LYS A 13 18.80 0.06 -1.76
C LYS A 13 18.13 1.04 -2.73
N ILE A 14 16.99 1.60 -2.33
CA ILE A 14 16.25 2.56 -3.17
C ILE A 14 17.10 3.79 -3.51
N THR A 15 18.00 4.20 -2.61
CA THR A 15 18.96 5.28 -2.83
C THR A 15 19.84 5.02 -4.07
N ASP A 16 20.29 3.77 -4.24
CA ASP A 16 21.16 3.40 -5.34
C ASP A 16 20.37 3.29 -6.65
N VAL A 17 19.11 2.84 -6.56
CA VAL A 17 18.19 2.81 -7.71
C VAL A 17 17.92 4.23 -8.19
N VAL A 18 17.55 5.15 -7.30
CA VAL A 18 17.30 6.56 -7.67
C VAL A 18 18.54 7.23 -8.23
N ARG A 19 19.73 6.95 -7.69
CA ARG A 19 20.99 7.53 -8.20
C ARG A 19 21.40 7.02 -9.58
N ARG A 20 21.09 5.76 -9.91
CA ARG A 20 21.52 5.10 -11.16
C ARG A 20 20.43 5.05 -12.23
N ALA A 21 19.19 5.38 -11.89
CA ALA A 21 18.10 5.34 -12.84
C ALA A 21 18.27 6.41 -13.92
N ALA A 22 18.22 5.99 -15.18
CA ALA A 22 18.19 6.90 -16.33
C ALA A 22 16.79 7.53 -16.55
N GLY A 23 15.78 7.12 -15.78
CA GLY A 23 14.39 7.54 -15.93
C GLY A 23 13.63 7.55 -14.60
N PRO A 24 12.30 7.81 -14.64
CA PRO A 24 11.49 7.90 -13.43
C PRO A 24 11.43 6.56 -12.69
N VAL A 25 11.58 6.61 -11.36
CA VAL A 25 11.46 5.44 -10.50
C VAL A 25 10.03 5.39 -9.96
N VAL A 26 9.31 4.32 -10.28
CA VAL A 26 7.96 4.08 -9.76
C VAL A 26 8.06 3.16 -8.55
N VAL A 27 7.47 3.59 -7.43
CA VAL A 27 7.45 2.82 -6.18
C VAL A 27 5.99 2.58 -5.80
N LEU A 28 5.66 1.33 -5.52
CA LEU A 28 4.36 0.93 -4.96
C LEU A 28 4.57 0.61 -3.48
N PRO A 29 4.41 1.60 -2.58
CA PRO A 29 4.85 1.46 -1.20
C PRO A 29 3.99 0.53 -0.35
N GLU A 30 2.78 0.16 -0.80
CA GLU A 30 1.89 -0.78 -0.11
C GLU A 30 2.46 -2.20 -0.01
N GLY A 31 3.28 -2.62 -0.98
CA GLY A 31 3.91 -3.95 -0.98
C GLY A 31 2.98 -5.16 -1.07
N ALA A 32 1.67 -4.93 -1.14
CA ALA A 32 0.64 -5.95 -1.27
C ALA A 32 -0.45 -5.47 -2.23
N ARG A 33 -1.23 -6.41 -2.78
CA ARG A 33 -2.35 -6.08 -3.67
C ARG A 33 -3.56 -5.71 -2.84
N SER A 34 -3.80 -4.41 -2.66
CA SER A 34 -5.03 -3.93 -2.04
C SER A 34 -6.24 -4.22 -2.93
N ASN A 35 -7.42 -4.27 -2.33
CA ASN A 35 -8.69 -4.42 -3.05
C ASN A 35 -9.24 -3.06 -3.52
N GLY A 36 -8.49 -1.97 -3.40
CA GLY A 36 -8.93 -0.61 -3.78
C GLY A 36 -9.97 0.05 -2.86
N LYS A 37 -10.30 -0.55 -1.69
CA LYS A 37 -11.21 0.07 -0.70
C LYS A 37 -10.50 0.90 0.36
N ALA A 38 -9.21 0.64 0.58
CA ALA A 38 -8.39 1.31 1.56
C ALA A 38 -6.93 1.36 1.08
N VAL A 39 -6.19 2.32 1.63
CA VAL A 39 -4.75 2.45 1.44
C VAL A 39 -4.04 1.65 2.51
N LEU A 40 -3.16 0.73 2.10
CA LEU A 40 -2.41 -0.16 3.00
C LEU A 40 -1.20 0.55 3.61
N ARG A 41 -0.64 -0.03 4.68
CA ARG A 41 0.50 0.56 5.37
C ARG A 41 1.69 0.57 4.41
N PHE A 42 2.36 1.71 4.32
CA PHE A 42 3.55 1.82 3.47
C PHE A 42 4.70 1.07 4.13
N ILE A 43 5.38 0.23 3.36
CA ILE A 43 6.66 -0.39 3.76
C ILE A 43 7.68 0.75 3.97
N PRO A 44 8.57 0.65 4.97
CA PRO A 44 9.60 1.67 5.28
C PRO A 44 10.68 1.85 4.20
N VAL A 45 10.38 1.58 2.92
CA VAL A 45 11.28 1.82 1.79
C VAL A 45 11.46 3.33 1.55
N LEU A 46 10.39 4.11 1.69
CA LEU A 46 10.39 5.54 1.39
C LEU A 46 11.23 6.36 2.38
N GLN A 47 11.47 5.86 3.59
CA GLN A 47 12.27 6.54 4.62
C GLN A 47 13.74 6.73 4.21
N ASN A 48 14.23 5.92 3.25
CA ASN A 48 15.60 6.03 2.76
C ASN A 48 15.75 7.04 1.62
N LEU A 49 14.67 7.66 1.14
CA LEU A 49 14.74 8.60 0.03
C LEU A 49 15.29 9.96 0.47
N PRO A 50 16.16 10.59 -0.33
CA PRO A 50 16.63 11.94 -0.05
C PRO A 50 15.52 12.98 -0.09
N ILE A 51 15.54 13.97 0.80
CA ILE A 51 14.51 15.05 0.86
C ILE A 51 14.46 15.88 -0.44
N LYS A 52 15.58 16.01 -1.16
CA LYS A 52 15.66 16.74 -2.44
C LYS A 52 14.99 16.01 -3.62
N THR A 53 14.40 14.84 -3.41
CA THR A 53 13.79 14.04 -4.47
C THR A 53 12.42 14.60 -4.85
N ARG A 54 12.17 14.80 -6.15
CA ARG A 54 10.85 15.19 -6.65
C ARG A 54 9.92 13.98 -6.57
N VAL A 55 8.91 14.03 -5.71
CA VAL A 55 7.95 12.95 -5.52
C VAL A 55 6.64 13.31 -6.20
N HIS A 56 6.17 12.46 -7.09
CA HIS A 56 4.84 12.56 -7.69
C HIS A 56 3.95 11.49 -7.07
N LEU A 57 2.76 11.89 -6.61
CA LEU A 57 1.81 10.95 -6.03
C LEU A 57 0.76 10.60 -7.07
N VAL A 58 0.67 9.32 -7.41
CA VAL A 58 -0.28 8.82 -8.41
C VAL A 58 -1.23 7.83 -7.75
N GLY A 59 -2.52 8.17 -7.74
CA GLY A 59 -3.58 7.33 -7.24
C GLY A 59 -4.32 6.64 -8.39
N PHE A 60 -4.46 5.33 -8.30
CA PHE A 60 -5.28 4.53 -9.21
C PHE A 60 -6.54 4.09 -8.48
N ARG A 61 -7.71 4.54 -8.94
CA ARG A 61 -8.99 4.11 -8.40
C ARG A 61 -9.77 3.38 -9.47
N TYR A 62 -10.02 2.12 -9.23
CA TYR A 62 -10.93 1.33 -10.05
C TYR A 62 -12.28 1.21 -9.35
N GLU A 63 -13.35 1.66 -10.00
CA GLU A 63 -14.69 1.55 -9.40
C GLU A 63 -15.28 0.17 -9.69
N PHE A 64 -15.52 -0.58 -8.62
CA PHE A 64 -16.18 -1.89 -8.72
C PHE A 64 -17.23 -2.08 -7.63
N LYS A 65 -18.34 -2.72 -8.01
CA LYS A 65 -19.43 -3.09 -7.09
C LYS A 65 -19.24 -4.48 -6.48
N ARG A 66 -18.87 -5.47 -7.29
CA ARG A 66 -18.78 -6.88 -6.85
C ARG A 66 -17.41 -7.53 -7.11
N PHE A 67 -16.68 -7.06 -8.12
CA PHE A 67 -15.45 -7.71 -8.58
C PHE A 67 -14.26 -6.74 -8.60
N SER A 68 -13.27 -6.99 -7.74
CA SER A 68 -12.05 -6.18 -7.70
C SER A 68 -11.07 -6.63 -8.80
N PRO A 69 -10.53 -5.72 -9.63
CA PRO A 69 -9.57 -6.07 -10.67
C PRO A 69 -8.22 -6.49 -10.09
N SER A 70 -7.90 -6.04 -8.88
CA SER A 70 -6.81 -6.58 -8.08
C SER A 70 -7.26 -7.93 -7.54
N GLN A 71 -6.72 -9.02 -8.09
CA GLN A 71 -6.93 -10.37 -7.59
C GLN A 71 -6.28 -10.51 -6.19
N SER A 72 -6.93 -9.97 -5.16
CA SER A 72 -6.45 -10.05 -3.78
C SER A 72 -6.61 -11.47 -3.22
N ALA A 73 -7.63 -12.21 -3.66
CA ALA A 73 -7.92 -13.59 -3.26
C ALA A 73 -8.79 -14.32 -4.31
N GLY A 74 -8.77 -15.66 -4.30
CA GLY A 74 -9.57 -16.52 -5.19
C GLY A 74 -8.83 -17.06 -6.41
N GLY A 75 -9.55 -17.82 -7.25
CA GLY A 75 -8.99 -18.52 -8.41
C GLY A 75 -8.59 -17.57 -9.56
N ALA A 76 -7.38 -17.74 -10.08
CA ALA A 76 -6.84 -16.90 -11.17
C ALA A 76 -7.65 -16.99 -12.47
N TRP A 77 -8.14 -18.17 -12.80
CA TRP A 77 -8.95 -18.40 -14.01
C TRP A 77 -10.33 -17.75 -13.93
N ALA A 78 -11.00 -17.89 -12.78
CA ALA A 78 -12.27 -17.20 -12.55
C ALA A 78 -12.08 -15.69 -12.61
N HIS A 79 -11.01 -15.17 -12.01
CA HIS A 79 -10.67 -13.75 -12.05
C HIS A 79 -10.43 -13.27 -13.50
N LEU A 80 -9.66 -14.01 -14.29
CA LEU A 80 -9.41 -13.68 -15.69
C LEU A 80 -10.70 -13.69 -16.52
N PHE A 81 -11.53 -14.72 -16.37
CA PHE A 81 -12.82 -14.82 -17.05
C PHE A 81 -13.71 -13.61 -16.69
N TRP A 82 -13.95 -13.35 -15.41
CA TRP A 82 -14.79 -12.23 -15.01
C TRP A 82 -14.21 -10.89 -15.43
N THR A 83 -12.89 -10.72 -15.44
CA THR A 83 -12.26 -9.48 -15.93
C THR A 83 -12.49 -9.34 -17.43
N ALA A 84 -12.23 -10.36 -18.25
CA ALA A 84 -12.34 -10.30 -19.71
C ALA A 84 -13.78 -10.12 -20.22
N PHE A 85 -14.78 -10.60 -19.47
CA PHE A 85 -16.18 -10.52 -19.85
C PHE A 85 -16.92 -9.28 -19.31
N HIS A 86 -16.23 -8.35 -18.64
CA HIS A 86 -16.82 -7.06 -18.29
C HIS A 86 -16.84 -6.14 -19.51
N LEU A 87 -18.05 -5.69 -19.88
CA LEU A 87 -18.27 -4.86 -21.07
C LEU A 87 -17.51 -3.51 -21.02
N TYR A 88 -17.35 -2.95 -19.82
CA TYR A 88 -16.63 -1.70 -19.61
C TYR A 88 -15.81 -1.74 -18.32
N HIS A 89 -14.58 -1.25 -18.43
CA HIS A 89 -13.66 -1.03 -17.31
C HIS A 89 -13.40 0.47 -17.18
N THR A 90 -13.67 1.04 -16.01
CA THR A 90 -13.40 2.45 -15.74
C THR A 90 -12.36 2.58 -14.63
N MET A 91 -11.21 3.17 -14.98
CA MET A 91 -10.15 3.50 -14.03
C MET A 91 -9.99 5.01 -13.97
N ARG A 92 -10.08 5.56 -12.76
CA ARG A 92 -9.78 6.95 -12.48
C ARG A 92 -8.34 7.06 -12.01
N VAL A 93 -7.54 7.83 -12.72
CA VAL A 93 -6.17 8.16 -12.33
C VAL A 93 -6.15 9.59 -11.79
N THR A 94 -5.67 9.77 -10.57
CA THR A 94 -5.43 11.08 -9.97
C THR A 94 -3.94 11.27 -9.78
N VAL A 95 -3.41 12.40 -10.24
CA VAL A 95 -1.99 12.72 -10.16
C VAL A 95 -1.84 14.01 -9.36
N LEU A 96 -0.99 13.97 -8.35
CA LEU A 96 -0.50 15.15 -7.65
C LEU A 96 0.98 15.32 -8.02
N SER A 97 1.29 16.46 -8.60
CA SER A 97 2.63 16.77 -9.10
C SER A 97 3.56 17.16 -7.96
N ALA A 98 4.87 16.93 -8.14
CA ALA A 98 5.88 17.35 -7.18
C ALA A 98 5.91 18.87 -6.93
N LYS A 99 5.36 19.68 -7.84
CA LYS A 99 5.25 21.14 -7.67
C LYS A 99 4.27 21.54 -6.58
N ASP A 100 3.21 20.73 -6.42
CA ASP A 100 2.14 20.97 -5.45
C ASP A 100 2.39 20.21 -4.14
N LEU A 101 3.46 19.41 -4.09
CA LEU A 101 3.83 18.55 -2.99
C LEU A 101 5.18 19.01 -2.41
N ASN A 102 5.13 20.00 -1.50
CA ASN A 102 6.30 20.39 -0.72
C ASN A 102 6.52 19.38 0.41
N LEU A 103 7.61 18.62 0.34
CA LEU A 103 7.99 17.66 1.39
C LEU A 103 8.33 18.37 2.71
N ASP A 104 8.74 19.64 2.66
CA ASP A 104 9.05 20.45 3.84
C ASP A 104 7.80 20.84 4.63
N ASP A 105 6.68 21.11 3.94
CA ASP A 105 5.36 21.40 4.54
C ASP A 105 4.75 20.14 5.20
N LEU A 106 5.26 18.94 4.87
CA LEU A 106 4.88 17.69 5.52
C LEU A 106 5.56 17.52 6.88
N THR A 107 6.40 18.45 7.35
CA THR A 107 6.82 18.46 8.76
C THR A 107 5.68 18.99 9.64
N PRO A 108 5.43 18.43 10.84
CA PRO A 108 4.40 18.97 11.72
C PRO A 108 4.82 20.36 12.19
N THR A 109 4.04 21.39 11.81
CA THR A 109 4.09 22.73 12.38
C THR A 109 3.90 22.63 13.89
N LYS A 110 5.00 22.54 14.64
CA LYS A 110 4.98 22.77 16.09
C LYS A 110 4.79 24.27 16.28
N LEU A 111 3.73 24.67 16.99
CA LEU A 111 3.60 26.01 17.56
C LEU A 111 4.89 26.38 18.32
N PRO A 112 5.24 27.68 18.42
CA PRO A 112 6.46 28.12 19.05
C PRO A 112 6.30 28.06 20.58
N SER A 113 6.56 26.91 21.20
CA SER A 113 6.76 26.83 22.65
C SER A 113 8.20 26.45 22.95
N SER A 114 8.98 27.48 23.27
CA SER A 114 10.07 27.51 24.26
C SER A 114 10.85 26.21 24.54
N LYS A 115 12.14 26.24 24.16
CA LYS A 115 13.29 25.68 24.88
C LYS A 115 13.16 24.24 25.41
N SER A 116 13.74 23.28 24.68
CA SER A 116 14.84 22.48 25.23
C SER A 116 15.58 21.72 24.14
N SER A 117 16.90 21.86 24.20
CA SER A 117 17.89 21.41 23.25
C SER A 117 18.09 19.90 23.32
N LYS A 118 17.84 19.19 22.22
CA LYS A 118 18.65 18.02 21.82
C LYS A 118 18.86 18.04 20.31
N LYS A 119 20.08 18.40 19.95
CA LYS A 119 20.78 18.25 18.67
C LYS A 119 20.26 17.04 17.89
N GLN A 120 19.36 17.26 16.92
CA GLN A 120 18.92 16.24 15.97
C GLN A 120 19.59 16.56 14.63
N GLU A 121 20.59 15.76 14.31
CA GLU A 121 21.46 15.88 13.15
C GLU A 121 20.68 15.97 11.83
N ASN A 122 21.27 16.68 10.86
CA ASN A 122 20.99 16.66 9.42
C ASN A 122 20.49 15.29 8.92
N SER A 123 19.19 15.02 8.96
CA SER A 123 18.65 13.82 8.35
C SER A 123 18.47 14.09 6.86
N LYS A 124 19.37 13.53 6.04
CA LYS A 124 19.33 13.65 4.58
C LYS A 124 18.16 12.90 3.95
N THR A 125 17.26 12.29 4.73
CA THR A 125 16.28 11.29 4.31
C THR A 125 14.86 11.57 4.86
N LEU A 126 13.82 11.07 4.21
CA LEU A 126 12.42 11.27 4.62
C LEU A 126 12.11 10.66 6.00
N SER A 127 11.37 11.41 6.82
CA SER A 127 10.92 10.95 8.14
C SER A 127 9.71 10.01 8.04
N THR A 128 9.46 9.25 9.11
CA THR A 128 8.26 8.40 9.25
C THR A 128 6.97 9.19 9.07
N ASP A 129 6.92 10.38 9.67
CA ASP A 129 5.73 11.23 9.72
C ASP A 129 5.43 11.81 8.33
N GLN A 130 6.47 12.15 7.56
CA GLN A 130 6.31 12.56 6.17
C GLN A 130 5.73 11.44 5.32
N VAL A 131 6.20 10.20 5.50
CA VAL A 131 5.67 9.03 4.79
C VAL A 131 4.21 8.75 5.17
N GLU A 132 3.85 8.91 6.44
CA GLU A 132 2.47 8.76 6.89
C GLU A 132 1.54 9.85 6.34
N LYS A 133 2.02 11.10 6.24
CA LYS A 133 1.27 12.16 5.56
C LYS A 133 1.12 11.91 4.06
N LEU A 134 2.14 11.36 3.39
CA LEU A 134 2.00 10.95 1.98
C LEU A 134 0.92 9.89 1.82
N ARG A 135 0.84 8.95 2.76
CA ARG A 135 -0.21 7.92 2.79
C ARG A 135 -1.60 8.54 3.03
N SER A 136 -1.74 9.47 3.97
CA SER A 136 -3.01 10.13 4.24
C SER A 136 -3.46 10.99 3.06
N LEU A 137 -2.53 11.66 2.37
CA LEU A 137 -2.78 12.41 1.16
C LEU A 137 -3.27 11.49 0.03
N LEU A 138 -2.60 10.35 -0.19
CA LEU A 138 -3.03 9.35 -1.17
C LEU A 138 -4.46 8.87 -0.86
N ALA A 139 -4.76 8.60 0.40
CA ALA A 139 -6.09 8.18 0.84
C ALA A 139 -7.14 9.26 0.59
N ALA A 140 -6.82 10.54 0.84
CA ALA A 140 -7.69 11.67 0.54
C ALA A 140 -7.95 11.81 -0.97
N MET A 141 -6.90 11.70 -1.80
CA MET A 141 -7.01 11.72 -3.27
C MET A 141 -7.91 10.61 -3.81
N LEU A 142 -7.83 9.41 -3.21
CA LEU A 142 -8.61 8.24 -3.61
C LEU A 142 -10.03 8.24 -2.98
N ARG A 143 -10.29 9.13 -2.02
CA ARG A 143 -11.50 9.17 -1.18
C ARG A 143 -11.74 7.84 -0.45
N THR A 144 -10.67 7.31 0.14
CA THR A 144 -10.64 6.03 0.86
C THR A 144 -10.02 6.23 2.24
N LYS A 145 -10.15 5.22 3.11
CA LYS A 145 -9.54 5.24 4.44
C LYS A 145 -8.14 4.66 4.40
N THR A 146 -7.28 5.11 5.31
CA THR A 146 -6.01 4.46 5.63
C THR A 146 -6.27 3.30 6.58
N VAL A 147 -5.64 2.16 6.34
CA VAL A 147 -5.74 0.98 7.21
C VAL A 147 -4.35 0.45 7.52
N ASP A 148 -4.08 0.09 8.77
CA ASP A 148 -2.76 -0.36 9.22
C ASP A 148 -2.49 -1.84 8.92
N LEU A 149 -2.85 -2.29 7.72
CA LEU A 149 -2.57 -3.63 7.21
C LEU A 149 -1.30 -3.62 6.38
N GLY A 150 -0.41 -4.57 6.66
CA GLY A 150 0.87 -4.75 5.99
C GLY A 150 0.91 -5.98 5.07
N PRO A 151 2.08 -6.23 4.44
CA PRO A 151 2.32 -7.43 3.63
C PRO A 151 2.16 -8.73 4.42
N GLU A 152 2.53 -8.74 5.70
CA GLU A 152 2.37 -9.88 6.61
C GLU A 152 0.90 -10.29 6.73
N ASP A 153 -0.01 -9.32 6.91
CA ASP A 153 -1.44 -9.58 7.00
C ASP A 153 -1.99 -10.11 5.67
N PHE A 154 -1.45 -9.63 4.55
CA PHE A 154 -1.81 -10.11 3.23
C PHE A 154 -1.42 -11.58 3.02
N VAL A 155 -0.27 -12.01 3.54
CA VAL A 155 0.15 -13.42 3.51
C VAL A 155 -0.76 -14.27 4.39
N SER A 156 -0.99 -13.85 5.64
CA SER A 156 -1.92 -14.52 6.56
C SER A 156 -3.33 -14.68 5.96
N PHE A 157 -3.86 -13.61 5.36
CA PHE A 157 -5.17 -13.64 4.70
C PHE A 157 -5.20 -14.61 3.51
N ASN A 158 -4.16 -14.65 2.68
CA ASN A 158 -4.11 -15.58 1.56
C ASN A 158 -4.06 -17.05 2.05
N ASN A 159 -3.29 -17.33 3.10
CA ASN A 159 -3.22 -18.66 3.69
C ASN A 159 -4.58 -19.09 4.25
N TYR A 160 -5.25 -18.20 4.99
CA TYR A 160 -6.61 -18.44 5.49
C TYR A 160 -7.61 -18.67 4.34
N TRP A 161 -7.58 -17.82 3.31
CA TRP A 161 -8.50 -17.93 2.17
C TRP A 161 -8.28 -19.20 1.37
N GLN A 162 -7.02 -19.63 1.20
CA GLN A 162 -6.71 -20.92 0.58
C GLN A 162 -7.26 -22.07 1.41
N HIS A 163 -7.04 -22.04 2.73
CA HIS A 163 -7.55 -23.07 3.65
C HIS A 163 -9.06 -23.22 3.59
N VAL A 164 -9.80 -22.10 3.66
CA VAL A 164 -11.27 -22.10 3.58
C VAL A 164 -11.77 -22.63 2.23
N ASN A 165 -11.15 -22.23 1.12
CA ASN A 165 -11.54 -22.73 -0.20
C ASN A 165 -11.20 -24.21 -0.41
N SER A 166 -10.19 -24.74 0.27
CA SER A 166 -9.92 -26.19 0.29
C SER A 166 -10.86 -26.97 1.21
N GLY A 167 -11.86 -26.33 1.83
CA GLY A 167 -12.82 -26.96 2.73
C GLY A 167 -12.40 -26.99 4.20
N GLY A 168 -11.33 -26.27 4.56
CA GLY A 168 -10.87 -26.13 5.93
C GLY A 168 -11.86 -25.37 6.81
N ARG A 169 -11.99 -25.79 8.07
CA ARG A 169 -12.93 -25.20 9.06
C ARG A 169 -12.25 -24.43 10.20
N GLN A 170 -10.94 -24.21 10.08
CA GLN A 170 -10.20 -23.49 11.13
C GLN A 170 -10.60 -22.01 11.15
N PRO A 171 -10.73 -21.41 12.34
CA PRO A 171 -11.08 -20.00 12.47
C PRO A 171 -9.93 -19.10 12.01
N ALA A 172 -10.27 -17.89 11.56
CA ALA A 172 -9.28 -16.90 11.09
C ALA A 172 -8.23 -16.54 12.15
N SER A 173 -8.58 -16.64 13.44
CA SER A 173 -7.68 -16.40 14.58
C SER A 173 -6.46 -17.34 14.63
N GLN A 174 -6.49 -18.48 13.93
CA GLN A 174 -5.33 -19.37 13.83
C GLN A 174 -4.31 -18.91 12.78
N PHE A 175 -4.69 -17.97 11.91
CA PHE A 175 -3.84 -17.50 10.80
C PHE A 175 -3.32 -16.07 11.03
N THR A 176 -3.87 -15.35 12.02
CA THR A 176 -3.44 -14.00 12.37
C THR A 176 -3.67 -13.72 13.86
N ASP A 177 -2.69 -13.10 14.49
CA ASP A 177 -2.75 -12.64 15.88
C ASP A 177 -3.55 -11.33 16.04
N ARG A 178 -3.86 -10.66 14.92
CA ARG A 178 -4.69 -9.47 14.94
C ARG A 178 -6.15 -9.86 15.12
N LYS A 179 -6.83 -9.22 16.06
CA LYS A 179 -8.29 -9.30 16.18
C LYS A 179 -8.90 -8.88 14.84
N ALA A 180 -9.35 -9.88 14.09
CA ALA A 180 -10.18 -9.74 12.93
C ALA A 180 -11.33 -8.76 13.22
N PRO A 181 -11.47 -7.63 12.50
CA PRO A 181 -12.61 -6.72 12.67
C PRO A 181 -13.98 -7.36 12.31
N HIS A 182 -13.99 -8.64 11.93
CA HIS A 182 -15.11 -9.34 11.31
C HIS A 182 -15.87 -10.27 12.27
N GLU A 183 -15.81 -10.06 13.60
CA GLU A 183 -16.81 -10.63 14.53
C GLU A 183 -18.26 -10.24 14.15
N HIS A 184 -18.46 -9.33 13.19
CA HIS A 184 -19.77 -8.94 12.64
C HIS A 184 -20.07 -9.42 11.21
N ALA A 185 -19.15 -10.11 10.52
CA ALA A 185 -19.41 -10.60 9.17
C ALA A 185 -20.11 -11.96 9.23
N GLN A 186 -21.38 -11.99 9.66
CA GLN A 186 -22.23 -13.13 9.38
C GLN A 186 -22.47 -13.18 7.86
N TRP A 187 -21.80 -14.10 7.18
CA TRP A 187 -22.19 -14.45 5.82
C TRP A 187 -23.54 -15.13 5.88
N ALA A 188 -24.60 -14.38 5.51
CA ALA A 188 -25.88 -14.98 5.22
C ALA A 188 -25.68 -16.03 4.12
N LYS A 189 -25.93 -17.30 4.46
CA LYS A 189 -26.05 -18.38 3.48
C LYS A 189 -27.14 -17.98 2.49
N ARG A 190 -26.78 -17.87 1.21
CA ARG A 190 -27.73 -18.01 0.10
C ARG A 190 -27.60 -19.41 -0.45
#